data_AF-A0A1G6S892-F1
#
_entry.id   AF-A0A1G6S892-F1
#
_cell.length_a   1.000
_cell.length_b   1.000
_cell.length_c   1.000
_cell.angle_alpha   90.00
_cell.angle_beta   90.00
_cell.angle_gamma   90.00
#
_symmetry.space_group_name_H-M   'P 1'
#
loop_
_entity.id
_entity.type
_entity.pdbx_description
1 polymer ?
#
loop_
_entity_poly.entity_id
_entity_poly.type
_entity_poly.pdbx_seq_one_letter_code
_entity_poly.pdbx_strand_id
1 'polypeptide(L)'
;MEFEIKTLTPVHIGNGETLSPYGDYIKDEDYIYIIDYTKLENHLRDSDESEKMIDEFVEIISKQAAGNKSDRYTIKNFFENNKLNFKEFSSAQIELVGKINNEEISQTVKTGNRPIIPGSTIKGAIRTALLYNHLEEDGYKFHKMKRGYNGGEIFGKYGDDQMKYLHVSDSNPLDPESMIVLHTDRWNLKKKKATIPLMKEAISVNQKMNIRIQSKATDQNSLDSKLNYLLEGNENIIIDKVNRFTKANLKKEIDDLKAYDGSKLSNIISKYTEIYNKIEEKEANSMILRVGAGKTYFDNTIANILDEKDLNKVRKELDSNNYSPFPITRTVVTNNSQISNTLGWIELTKV
;
A
#
# COMPACT_ATOMS: atom_id res chain seq x y z
N MET A 1 -21.43 8.80 5.94
CA MET A 1 -21.11 9.98 5.14
C MET A 1 -20.34 9.52 3.91
N GLU A 2 -20.45 10.27 2.82
CA GLU A 2 -19.66 10.06 1.61
C GLU A 2 -18.33 10.79 1.75
N PHE A 3 -17.26 10.17 1.26
CA PHE A 3 -15.92 10.73 1.22
C PHE A 3 -15.32 10.52 -0.17
N GLU A 4 -14.60 11.52 -0.65
CA GLU A 4 -13.72 11.41 -1.82
C GLU A 4 -12.29 11.14 -1.33
N ILE A 5 -11.74 10.00 -1.74
CA ILE A 5 -10.33 9.65 -1.62
C ILE A 5 -9.55 10.36 -2.73
N LYS A 6 -8.43 10.98 -2.39
CA LYS A 6 -7.39 11.43 -3.32
C LYS A 6 -6.04 10.77 -3.00
N THR A 7 -5.40 10.13 -3.98
CA THR A 7 -4.05 9.58 -3.79
C THR A 7 -2.99 10.69 -3.79
N LEU A 8 -2.26 10.85 -2.68
CA LEU A 8 -1.21 11.88 -2.55
C LEU A 8 0.17 11.36 -2.98
N THR A 9 0.35 10.04 -2.90
CA THR A 9 1.50 9.29 -3.39
C THR A 9 1.00 7.99 -4.04
N PRO A 10 1.81 7.27 -4.83
CA PRO A 10 1.35 6.00 -5.38
C PRO A 10 0.93 5.02 -4.28
N VAL A 11 -0.14 4.26 -4.53
CA VAL A 11 -0.75 3.35 -3.53
C VAL A 11 -0.72 1.92 -4.04
N HIS A 12 0.05 1.07 -3.38
CA HIS A 12 0.06 -0.37 -3.61
C HIS A 12 -0.57 -1.09 -2.41
N ILE A 13 -1.65 -1.82 -2.62
CA ILE A 13 -2.27 -2.70 -1.62
C ILE A 13 -2.15 -4.11 -2.18
N GLY A 14 -1.19 -4.90 -1.71
CA GLY A 14 -0.90 -6.20 -2.31
C GLY A 14 -2.06 -7.19 -2.16
N ASN A 15 -2.39 -7.91 -3.23
CA ASN A 15 -3.32 -9.06 -3.20
C ASN A 15 -2.62 -10.39 -2.88
N GLY A 16 -1.28 -10.43 -2.92
CA GLY A 16 -0.46 -11.62 -2.70
C GLY A 16 -0.02 -12.32 -3.98
N GLU A 17 -0.48 -11.86 -5.14
CA GLU A 17 -0.15 -12.40 -6.46
C GLU A 17 0.94 -11.55 -7.16
N THR A 18 1.56 -12.15 -8.17
CA THR A 18 2.66 -11.56 -8.95
C THR A 18 2.47 -11.84 -10.43
N LEU A 19 2.85 -10.89 -11.28
CA LEU A 19 2.93 -11.08 -12.72
C LEU A 19 4.34 -11.52 -13.12
N SER A 20 4.44 -12.59 -13.89
CA SER A 20 5.66 -13.14 -14.46
C SER A 20 5.97 -12.54 -15.85
N PRO A 21 7.21 -12.15 -16.14
CA PRO A 21 7.63 -11.74 -17.50
C PRO A 21 7.64 -12.90 -18.51
N TYR A 22 7.45 -14.14 -18.06
CA TYR A 22 7.48 -15.33 -18.90
C TYR A 22 6.09 -15.80 -19.33
N GLY A 23 5.03 -15.23 -18.76
CA GLY A 23 3.65 -15.64 -19.07
C GLY A 23 2.65 -14.48 -19.00
N ASP A 24 2.78 -13.58 -18.03
CA ASP A 24 1.68 -12.69 -17.69
C ASP A 24 1.78 -11.30 -18.32
N TYR A 25 2.99 -10.83 -18.66
CA TYR A 25 3.17 -9.51 -19.22
C TYR A 25 4.28 -9.40 -20.26
N ILE A 26 4.14 -8.40 -21.13
CA ILE A 26 5.18 -7.97 -22.07
C ILE A 26 5.56 -6.52 -21.77
N LYS A 27 6.87 -6.29 -21.68
CA LYS A 27 7.42 -4.94 -21.61
C LYS A 27 7.72 -4.40 -23.01
N ASP A 28 7.16 -3.24 -23.32
CA ASP A 28 7.43 -2.48 -24.55
C ASP A 28 7.59 -0.99 -24.20
N GLU A 29 8.77 -0.45 -24.49
CA GLU A 29 9.18 0.92 -24.11
C GLU A 29 8.89 1.26 -22.64
N ASP A 30 7.99 2.23 -22.40
CA ASP A 30 7.59 2.74 -21.09
C ASP A 30 6.24 2.14 -20.63
N TYR A 31 5.87 0.97 -21.16
CA TYR A 31 4.60 0.31 -20.84
C TYR A 31 4.77 -1.18 -20.56
N ILE A 32 3.89 -1.66 -19.67
CA ILE A 32 3.64 -3.06 -19.38
C ILE A 32 2.28 -3.43 -19.97
N TYR A 33 2.26 -4.45 -20.82
CA TYR A 33 1.07 -5.00 -21.44
C TYR A 33 0.71 -6.31 -20.76
N ILE A 34 -0.46 -6.36 -20.12
CA ILE A 34 -0.94 -7.57 -19.42
C ILE A 34 -1.64 -8.47 -20.41
N ILE A 35 -1.25 -9.73 -20.50
CA ILE A 35 -1.80 -10.66 -21.47
C ILE A 35 -3.24 -11.05 -21.10
N ASP A 36 -4.10 -11.06 -22.11
CA ASP A 36 -5.44 -11.60 -22.07
C ASP A 36 -5.39 -13.07 -22.52
N TYR A 37 -5.32 -13.96 -21.54
CA TYR A 37 -5.25 -15.39 -21.80
C TYR A 37 -6.48 -15.92 -22.54
N THR A 38 -7.67 -15.33 -22.34
CA THR A 38 -8.87 -15.74 -23.07
C THR A 38 -8.76 -15.42 -24.56
N LYS A 39 -8.24 -14.24 -24.92
CA LYS A 39 -7.96 -13.92 -26.33
C LYS A 39 -6.88 -14.82 -26.91
N LEU A 40 -5.81 -15.06 -26.15
CA LEU A 40 -4.69 -15.90 -26.58
C LEU A 40 -5.15 -17.35 -26.82
N GLU A 41 -5.88 -17.95 -25.87
CA GLU A 41 -6.41 -19.31 -25.97
C GLU A 41 -7.37 -19.49 -27.16
N ASN A 42 -8.26 -18.52 -27.40
CA ASN A 42 -9.15 -18.57 -28.55
C ASN A 42 -8.37 -18.54 -29.88
N HIS A 43 -7.36 -17.69 -29.97
CA HIS A 43 -6.49 -17.64 -31.16
C HIS A 43 -5.70 -18.93 -31.35
N LEU A 44 -5.15 -19.50 -30.28
CA LEU A 44 -4.43 -20.77 -30.33
C LEU A 44 -5.33 -21.91 -30.81
N ARG A 45 -6.59 -21.96 -30.35
CA ARG A 45 -7.55 -22.99 -30.77
C ARG A 45 -7.92 -22.88 -32.26
N ASP A 46 -8.06 -21.67 -32.76
CA ASP A 46 -8.57 -21.43 -34.10
C ASP A 46 -7.44 -21.36 -35.16
N SER A 47 -6.18 -21.51 -34.75
CA SER A 47 -4.99 -21.49 -35.60
C SER A 47 -4.66 -22.85 -36.21
N ASP A 48 -4.29 -22.87 -37.49
CA ASP A 48 -3.80 -24.07 -38.19
C ASP A 48 -2.47 -24.59 -37.62
N GLU A 49 -1.69 -23.75 -36.91
CA GLU A 49 -0.43 -24.11 -36.23
C GLU A 49 -0.60 -24.34 -34.71
N SER A 50 -1.83 -24.58 -34.24
CA SER A 50 -2.19 -24.70 -32.82
C SER A 50 -1.24 -25.58 -31.98
N GLU A 51 -0.97 -26.81 -32.42
CA GLU A 51 -0.12 -27.77 -31.70
C GLU A 51 1.30 -27.22 -31.48
N LYS A 52 1.91 -26.67 -32.53
CA LYS A 52 3.25 -26.06 -32.48
C LYS A 52 3.29 -24.85 -31.55
N MET A 53 2.28 -23.98 -31.61
CA MET A 53 2.22 -22.78 -30.76
C MET A 53 2.00 -23.14 -29.29
N ILE A 54 1.19 -24.17 -29.00
CA ILE A 54 0.99 -24.67 -27.64
C ILE A 54 2.29 -25.26 -27.09
N ASP A 55 2.98 -26.10 -27.86
CA ASP A 55 4.26 -26.67 -27.46
C ASP A 55 5.30 -25.58 -27.17
N GLU A 56 5.37 -24.57 -28.03
CA GLU A 56 6.25 -23.41 -27.83
C GLU A 56 5.92 -22.70 -26.53
N PHE A 57 4.66 -22.40 -26.26
CA PHE A 57 4.20 -21.75 -25.03
C PHE A 57 4.54 -22.58 -23.78
N VAL A 58 4.29 -23.90 -23.81
CA VAL A 58 4.63 -24.83 -22.73
C VAL A 58 6.14 -24.89 -22.52
N GLU A 59 6.93 -24.80 -23.59
CA GLU A 59 8.40 -24.79 -23.49
C GLU A 59 8.91 -23.55 -22.72
N ILE A 60 8.29 -22.38 -22.90
CA ILE A 60 8.63 -21.15 -22.15
C ILE A 60 8.42 -21.36 -20.65
N ILE A 61 7.23 -21.86 -20.29
CA ILE A 61 6.82 -22.06 -18.90
C ILE A 61 7.65 -23.18 -18.25
N SER A 62 7.97 -24.24 -18.98
CA SER A 62 8.73 -25.39 -18.45
C SER A 62 10.23 -25.11 -18.31
N LYS A 63 10.87 -24.39 -19.25
CA LYS A 63 12.28 -23.99 -19.15
C LYS A 63 12.54 -23.04 -17.97
N GLN A 64 11.51 -22.30 -17.54
CA GLN A 64 11.56 -21.45 -16.34
C GLN A 64 11.84 -22.26 -15.06
N ALA A 65 11.26 -23.46 -14.93
CA ALA A 65 11.42 -24.32 -13.76
C ALA A 65 12.84 -24.90 -13.61
N ALA A 66 13.63 -24.90 -14.69
CA ALA A 66 14.96 -25.52 -14.76
C ALA A 66 16.14 -24.60 -14.37
N GLY A 67 15.88 -23.31 -14.05
CA GLY A 67 16.85 -22.45 -13.35
C GLY A 67 18.04 -21.90 -14.15
N ASN A 68 18.20 -22.23 -15.44
CA ASN A 68 19.28 -21.68 -16.28
C ASN A 68 18.92 -20.28 -16.81
N LYS A 69 19.67 -19.28 -16.36
CA LYS A 69 19.32 -17.85 -16.44
C LYS A 69 19.92 -17.05 -17.61
N SER A 70 20.68 -17.67 -18.52
CA SER A 70 21.52 -16.92 -19.47
C SER A 70 20.85 -16.53 -20.80
N ASP A 71 19.85 -17.26 -21.28
CA ASP A 71 19.09 -16.89 -22.50
C ASP A 71 17.60 -17.09 -22.25
N ARG A 72 16.94 -16.09 -21.65
CA ARG A 72 15.54 -16.25 -21.23
C ARG A 72 14.60 -15.94 -22.37
N TYR A 73 14.06 -17.00 -22.96
CA TYR A 73 12.85 -16.96 -23.76
C TYR A 73 11.71 -16.40 -22.88
N THR A 74 11.22 -15.22 -23.23
CA THR A 74 10.08 -14.57 -22.57
C THR A 74 8.81 -14.79 -23.38
N ILE A 75 7.64 -14.47 -22.83
CA ILE A 75 6.41 -14.51 -23.62
C ILE A 75 6.47 -13.55 -24.82
N LYS A 76 7.26 -12.47 -24.74
CA LYS A 76 7.50 -11.60 -25.90
C LYS A 76 8.06 -12.37 -27.11
N ASN A 77 8.97 -13.33 -26.87
CA ASN A 77 9.55 -14.13 -27.93
C ASN A 77 8.51 -15.02 -28.62
N PHE A 78 7.51 -15.52 -27.90
CA PHE A 78 6.38 -16.25 -28.49
C PHE A 78 5.58 -15.40 -29.47
N PHE A 79 5.25 -14.17 -29.08
CA PHE A 79 4.53 -13.25 -29.97
C PHE A 79 5.39 -12.87 -31.19
N GLU A 80 6.69 -12.62 -31.01
CA GLU A 80 7.61 -12.31 -32.10
C GLU A 80 7.75 -13.48 -33.10
N ASN A 81 7.94 -14.70 -32.60
CA ASN A 81 8.14 -15.89 -33.44
C ASN A 81 6.89 -16.27 -34.24
N ASN A 82 5.72 -16.08 -33.63
CA ASN A 82 4.43 -16.32 -34.29
C ASN A 82 3.91 -15.09 -35.06
N LYS A 83 4.69 -14.01 -35.13
CA LYS A 83 4.34 -12.75 -35.82
C LYS A 83 3.00 -12.17 -35.37
N LEU A 84 2.69 -12.33 -34.08
CA LEU A 84 1.48 -11.84 -33.45
C LEU A 84 1.72 -10.46 -32.83
N ASN A 85 0.75 -9.56 -33.01
CA ASN A 85 0.77 -8.27 -32.35
C ASN A 85 0.22 -8.40 -30.92
N PHE A 86 1.12 -8.50 -29.93
CA PHE A 86 0.73 -8.69 -28.53
C PHE A 86 -0.24 -7.63 -27.98
N LYS A 87 -0.28 -6.42 -28.57
CA LYS A 87 -1.20 -5.35 -28.15
C LYS A 87 -2.66 -5.73 -28.36
N GLU A 88 -2.96 -6.57 -29.35
CA GLU A 88 -4.33 -7.09 -29.59
C GLU A 88 -4.75 -8.13 -28.53
N PHE A 89 -3.76 -8.82 -27.98
CA PHE A 89 -3.89 -9.83 -26.93
C PHE A 89 -3.68 -9.26 -25.52
N SER A 90 -3.72 -7.94 -25.37
CA SER A 90 -3.56 -7.30 -24.07
C SER A 90 -4.93 -7.01 -23.44
N SER A 91 -5.03 -7.24 -22.13
CA SER A 91 -6.19 -6.89 -21.29
C SER A 91 -6.04 -5.51 -20.63
N ALA A 92 -4.80 -5.06 -20.44
CA ALA A 92 -4.48 -3.74 -19.91
C ALA A 92 -3.11 -3.25 -20.41
N GLN A 93 -2.96 -1.93 -20.50
CA GLN A 93 -1.70 -1.24 -20.72
C GLN A 93 -1.43 -0.36 -19.49
N ILE A 94 -0.30 -0.59 -18.82
CA ILE A 94 0.06 0.11 -17.58
C ILE A 94 1.39 0.83 -17.79
N GLU A 95 1.46 2.11 -17.43
CA GLU A 95 2.68 2.91 -17.53
C GLU A 95 3.78 2.35 -16.59
N LEU A 96 5.00 2.26 -17.12
CA LEU A 96 6.19 1.86 -16.39
C LEU A 96 6.99 3.08 -15.94
N VAL A 97 7.10 3.28 -14.63
CA VAL A 97 7.96 4.30 -14.03
C VAL A 97 9.31 3.69 -13.70
N GLY A 98 10.29 3.95 -14.57
CA GLY A 98 11.67 3.47 -14.43
C GLY A 98 12.02 2.39 -15.46
N LYS A 99 12.88 1.44 -15.10
CA LYS A 99 13.33 0.38 -16.01
C LYS A 99 13.05 -0.98 -15.42
N ILE A 100 12.37 -1.85 -16.15
CA ILE A 100 12.19 -3.25 -15.79
C ILE A 100 12.98 -4.11 -16.79
N ASN A 101 13.58 -5.17 -16.29
CA ASN A 101 14.11 -6.27 -17.07
C ASN A 101 13.07 -7.39 -17.03
N ASN A 102 13.47 -8.58 -16.55
CA ASN A 102 12.62 -9.74 -16.40
C ASN A 102 12.37 -10.02 -14.90
N GLU A 103 11.89 -9.01 -14.16
CA GLU A 103 11.46 -9.14 -12.77
C GLU A 103 9.96 -9.46 -12.66
N GLU A 104 9.56 -10.13 -11.58
CA GLU A 104 8.15 -10.30 -11.22
C GLU A 104 7.56 -9.01 -10.67
N ILE A 105 6.30 -8.71 -11.03
CA ILE A 105 5.60 -7.51 -10.58
C ILE A 105 4.57 -7.90 -9.52
N SER A 106 4.70 -7.44 -8.28
CA SER A 106 3.65 -7.65 -7.26
C SER A 106 2.38 -6.91 -7.64
N GLN A 107 1.26 -7.60 -7.64
CA GLN A 107 -0.03 -7.02 -8.02
C GLN A 107 -0.68 -6.25 -6.88
N THR A 108 -1.46 -5.22 -7.23
CA THR A 108 -2.34 -4.51 -6.29
C THR A 108 -3.73 -5.15 -6.30
N VAL A 109 -4.51 -4.96 -5.24
CA VAL A 109 -5.89 -5.43 -5.13
C VAL A 109 -6.75 -4.79 -6.23
N LYS A 110 -7.47 -5.65 -6.95
CA LYS A 110 -8.31 -5.33 -8.10
C LYS A 110 -9.66 -6.05 -7.99
N THR A 111 -10.70 -5.47 -8.57
CA THR A 111 -11.99 -6.12 -8.85
C THR A 111 -12.26 -6.05 -10.34
N GLY A 112 -12.37 -7.20 -11.03
CA GLY A 112 -12.49 -7.23 -12.49
C GLY A 112 -11.38 -6.44 -13.22
N ASN A 113 -10.11 -6.67 -12.86
CA ASN A 113 -8.91 -5.94 -13.34
C ASN A 113 -8.84 -4.44 -13.02
N ARG A 114 -9.81 -3.90 -12.29
CA ARG A 114 -9.87 -2.49 -11.91
C ARG A 114 -9.39 -2.30 -10.48
N PRO A 115 -8.38 -1.46 -10.21
CA PRO A 115 -7.83 -1.32 -8.86
C PRO A 115 -8.84 -0.65 -7.92
N ILE A 116 -8.84 -1.10 -6.66
CA ILE A 116 -9.67 -0.54 -5.58
C ILE A 116 -8.83 -0.30 -4.33
N ILE A 117 -9.34 0.53 -3.42
CA ILE A 117 -8.88 0.61 -2.04
C ILE A 117 -9.93 -0.10 -1.16
N PRO A 118 -9.60 -1.27 -0.58
CA PRO A 118 -10.54 -2.00 0.28
C PRO A 118 -10.90 -1.20 1.52
N GLY A 119 -12.18 -1.22 1.89
CA GLY A 119 -12.70 -0.59 3.09
C GLY A 119 -12.10 -1.17 4.36
N SER A 120 -11.73 -2.45 4.34
CA SER A 120 -10.98 -3.11 5.42
C SER A 120 -9.59 -2.50 5.64
N THR A 121 -8.92 -2.03 4.58
CA THR A 121 -7.61 -1.37 4.67
C THR A 121 -7.73 -0.02 5.35
N ILE A 122 -8.74 0.79 4.95
CA ILE A 122 -9.00 2.10 5.55
C ILE A 122 -9.50 1.93 7.00
N LYS A 123 -10.42 1.01 7.25
CA LYS A 123 -10.94 0.71 8.59
C LYS A 123 -9.83 0.26 9.54
N GLY A 124 -8.86 -0.52 9.06
CA GLY A 124 -7.69 -0.92 9.84
C GLY A 124 -6.81 0.27 10.23
N ALA A 125 -6.55 1.19 9.30
CA ALA A 125 -5.78 2.40 9.58
C ALA A 125 -6.51 3.33 10.58
N ILE A 126 -7.82 3.53 10.41
CA ILE A 126 -8.65 4.28 11.36
C ILE A 126 -8.63 3.62 12.74
N ARG A 127 -8.77 2.28 12.82
CA ARG A 127 -8.73 1.56 14.10
C ARG A 127 -7.43 1.82 14.86
N THR A 128 -6.29 1.73 14.19
CA THR A 128 -4.97 1.99 14.81
C THR A 128 -4.87 3.43 15.31
N ALA A 129 -5.35 4.40 14.54
CA ALA A 129 -5.36 5.79 14.95
C ALA A 129 -6.26 6.04 16.18
N LEU A 130 -7.46 5.46 16.20
CA LEU A 130 -8.36 5.58 17.35
C LEU A 130 -7.75 4.93 18.59
N LEU A 131 -7.14 3.75 18.44
CA LEU A 131 -6.44 3.06 19.53
C LEU A 131 -5.32 3.92 20.11
N TYR A 132 -4.53 4.56 19.23
CA TYR A 132 -3.48 5.48 19.63
C TYR A 132 -4.04 6.62 20.48
N ASN A 133 -5.12 7.26 20.04
CA ASN A 133 -5.70 8.40 20.76
C ASN A 133 -6.22 8.01 22.14
N HIS A 134 -6.89 6.86 22.28
CA HIS A 134 -7.38 6.38 23.58
C HIS A 134 -6.24 6.15 24.57
N LEU A 135 -5.17 5.49 24.13
CA LEU A 135 -4.04 5.20 25.00
C LEU A 135 -3.24 6.45 25.37
N GLU A 136 -3.18 7.43 24.46
CA GLU A 136 -2.57 8.72 24.75
C GLU A 136 -3.41 9.51 25.78
N GLU A 137 -4.73 9.54 25.62
CA GLU A 137 -5.68 10.24 26.50
C GLU A 137 -5.77 9.59 27.90
N ASP A 138 -5.74 8.27 27.99
CA ASP A 138 -5.81 7.53 29.26
C ASP A 138 -4.48 7.48 30.03
N GLY A 139 -3.41 8.04 29.45
CA GLY A 139 -2.06 8.00 30.01
C GLY A 139 -1.50 6.58 30.00
N TYR A 140 -1.03 6.15 28.82
CA TYR A 140 -0.61 4.77 28.54
C TYR A 140 0.18 4.15 29.69
N LYS A 141 -0.18 2.93 30.06
CA LYS A 141 0.58 2.12 31.02
C LYS A 141 1.15 0.93 30.27
N PHE A 142 2.47 0.84 30.18
CA PHE A 142 3.16 -0.29 29.58
C PHE A 142 3.03 -1.55 30.45
N HIS A 143 1.83 -2.14 30.48
CA HIS A 143 1.60 -3.44 31.11
C HIS A 143 1.50 -4.51 30.03
N LYS A 144 2.66 -5.13 29.75
CA LYS A 144 2.82 -6.35 28.93
C LYS A 144 1.99 -6.32 27.64
N MET A 145 2.28 -5.37 26.74
CA MET A 145 1.78 -5.45 25.36
C MET A 145 2.40 -6.68 24.69
N LYS A 146 1.65 -7.79 24.68
CA LYS A 146 2.05 -9.02 24.02
C LYS A 146 1.98 -8.84 22.51
N ARG A 147 2.72 -9.68 21.77
CA ARG A 147 2.51 -9.85 20.31
C ARG A 147 1.02 -10.07 20.04
N GLY A 148 0.46 -9.32 19.09
CA GLY A 148 -0.96 -9.40 18.72
C GLY A 148 -1.91 -8.50 19.51
N TYR A 149 -1.40 -7.52 20.27
CA TYR A 149 -2.24 -6.51 20.91
C TYR A 149 -3.13 -5.77 19.89
N ASN A 150 -4.44 -5.76 20.14
CA ASN A 150 -5.47 -5.26 19.22
C ASN A 150 -6.47 -4.28 19.86
N GLY A 151 -6.17 -3.81 21.08
CA GLY A 151 -7.01 -2.88 21.84
C GLY A 151 -8.33 -3.47 22.33
N GLY A 152 -8.38 -4.78 22.60
CA GLY A 152 -9.61 -5.47 23.01
C GLY A 152 -10.23 -4.97 24.32
N GLU A 153 -9.46 -4.28 25.17
CA GLU A 153 -9.95 -3.61 26.37
C GLU A 153 -10.65 -2.26 26.09
N ILE A 154 -10.37 -1.65 24.93
CA ILE A 154 -11.02 -0.40 24.48
C ILE A 154 -12.19 -0.73 23.57
N PHE A 155 -11.95 -1.55 22.55
CA PHE A 155 -12.97 -1.84 21.54
C PHE A 155 -13.82 -3.06 21.86
N GLY A 156 -13.44 -3.92 22.81
CA GLY A 156 -14.09 -5.20 23.03
C GLY A 156 -13.44 -6.35 22.23
N LYS A 157 -13.76 -7.59 22.61
CA LYS A 157 -13.28 -8.81 21.95
C LYS A 157 -14.19 -9.21 20.79
N TYR A 158 -13.80 -10.25 20.05
CA TYR A 158 -14.61 -10.80 18.95
C TYR A 158 -16.06 -11.06 19.38
N GLY A 159 -17.03 -10.56 18.61
CA GLY A 159 -18.47 -10.56 18.95
C GLY A 159 -18.95 -9.25 19.61
N ASP A 160 -18.16 -8.71 20.52
CA ASP A 160 -18.45 -7.48 21.28
C ASP A 160 -17.70 -6.25 20.77
N ASP A 161 -16.90 -6.41 19.70
CA ASP A 161 -16.08 -5.33 19.15
C ASP A 161 -16.93 -4.17 18.65
N GLN A 162 -16.82 -3.03 19.34
CA GLN A 162 -17.56 -1.81 19.09
C GLN A 162 -17.24 -1.21 17.71
N MET A 163 -16.09 -1.52 17.12
CA MET A 163 -15.78 -1.13 15.74
C MET A 163 -16.72 -1.76 14.70
N LYS A 164 -17.62 -2.67 15.10
CA LYS A 164 -18.77 -3.09 14.28
C LYS A 164 -19.66 -1.92 13.87
N TYR A 165 -19.77 -0.87 14.70
CA TYR A 165 -20.57 0.31 14.40
C TYR A 165 -19.91 1.27 13.41
N LEU A 166 -18.62 1.11 13.11
CA LEU A 166 -17.95 1.86 12.05
C LEU A 166 -17.99 1.06 10.74
N HIS A 167 -18.87 1.46 9.83
CA HIS A 167 -18.99 0.87 8.50
C HIS A 167 -18.09 1.63 7.52
N VAL A 168 -17.26 0.90 6.79
CA VAL A 168 -16.38 1.45 5.75
C VAL A 168 -16.59 0.59 4.50
N SER A 169 -17.13 1.17 3.43
CA SER A 169 -17.29 0.46 2.17
C SER A 169 -15.94 0.29 1.47
N ASP A 170 -15.87 -0.58 0.47
CA ASP A 170 -14.80 -0.49 -0.52
C ASP A 170 -14.96 0.78 -1.35
N SER A 171 -13.87 1.26 -1.94
CA SER A 171 -13.94 2.32 -2.93
C SER A 171 -14.60 1.84 -4.23
N ASN A 172 -15.11 2.75 -5.06
CA ASN A 172 -15.42 2.39 -6.44
C ASN A 172 -14.13 1.97 -7.20
N PRO A 173 -14.24 1.06 -8.18
CA PRO A 173 -13.12 0.71 -9.05
C PRO A 173 -12.67 1.88 -9.92
N LEU A 174 -11.35 2.01 -10.11
CA LEU A 174 -10.72 2.90 -11.08
C LEU A 174 -10.45 2.18 -12.41
N ASP A 175 -10.14 2.92 -13.46
CA ASP A 175 -9.74 2.31 -14.72
C ASP A 175 -8.31 1.75 -14.65
N PRO A 176 -7.95 0.72 -15.42
CA PRO A 176 -6.60 0.14 -15.39
C PRO A 176 -5.49 1.16 -15.68
N GLU A 177 -5.77 2.18 -16.48
CA GLU A 177 -4.87 3.29 -16.83
C GLU A 177 -4.54 4.18 -15.62
N SER A 178 -5.31 4.11 -14.54
CA SER A 178 -4.98 4.76 -13.28
C SER A 178 -3.82 4.08 -12.55
N MET A 179 -3.37 2.90 -12.99
CA MET A 179 -2.23 2.18 -12.42
C MET A 179 -0.91 2.58 -13.07
N ILE A 180 0.16 2.40 -12.31
CA ILE A 180 1.55 2.46 -12.76
C ILE A 180 2.30 1.24 -12.22
N VAL A 181 3.34 0.82 -12.92
CA VAL A 181 4.32 -0.15 -12.44
C VAL A 181 5.58 0.62 -12.04
N LEU A 182 6.05 0.44 -10.80
CA LEU A 182 7.19 1.19 -10.25
C LEU A 182 8.16 0.31 -9.47
N HIS A 183 9.39 0.81 -9.31
CA HIS A 183 10.40 0.22 -8.43
C HIS A 183 10.22 0.65 -6.98
N THR A 184 10.36 -0.32 -6.09
CA THR A 184 10.43 -0.08 -4.66
C THR A 184 11.67 -0.68 -4.03
N ASP A 185 12.34 0.10 -3.20
CA ASP A 185 13.54 -0.29 -2.49
C ASP A 185 13.33 -0.22 -0.97
N ARG A 186 14.02 -1.09 -0.22
CA ARG A 186 14.20 -0.91 1.23
C ARG A 186 15.49 -0.12 1.47
N TRP A 187 15.35 1.19 1.61
CA TRP A 187 16.46 2.07 1.94
C TRP A 187 16.87 1.91 3.40
N ASN A 188 18.14 1.59 3.67
CA ASN A 188 18.69 1.53 5.03
C ASN A 188 19.31 2.89 5.41
N LEU A 189 18.75 3.54 6.43
CA LEU A 189 19.14 4.88 6.86
C LEU A 189 20.60 4.97 7.35
N LYS A 190 21.11 3.95 8.06
CA LYS A 190 22.51 3.95 8.53
C LYS A 190 23.50 3.56 7.45
N LYS A 191 23.20 2.48 6.72
CA LYS A 191 24.10 1.94 5.69
C LYS A 191 24.10 2.78 4.42
N LYS A 192 23.11 3.67 4.25
CA LYS A 192 22.91 4.53 3.07
C LYS A 192 22.88 3.73 1.76
N LYS A 193 22.22 2.57 1.82
CA LYS A 193 22.12 1.60 0.72
C LYS A 193 20.69 1.08 0.62
N ALA A 194 20.23 0.92 -0.61
CA ALA A 194 19.01 0.20 -0.95
C ALA A 194 19.27 -1.32 -0.94
N THR A 195 18.21 -2.10 -0.71
CA THR A 195 18.19 -3.55 -0.99
C THR A 195 17.98 -3.82 -2.47
N ILE A 196 17.75 -5.09 -2.83
CA ILE A 196 17.27 -5.47 -4.16
C ILE A 196 15.89 -4.82 -4.38
N PRO A 197 15.69 -4.13 -5.53
CA PRO A 197 14.40 -3.54 -5.89
C PRO A 197 13.32 -4.59 -6.10
N LEU A 198 12.08 -4.21 -5.79
CA LEU A 198 10.87 -4.99 -6.07
C LEU A 198 9.93 -4.17 -6.96
N MET A 199 9.44 -4.80 -8.03
CA MET A 199 8.44 -4.21 -8.92
C MET A 199 7.05 -4.34 -8.31
N LYS A 200 6.26 -3.27 -8.40
CA LYS A 200 4.89 -3.23 -7.88
C LYS A 200 3.97 -2.49 -8.82
N GLU A 201 2.78 -3.04 -9.03
CA GLU A 201 1.64 -2.26 -9.49
C GLU A 201 1.19 -1.31 -8.37
N ALA A 202 0.87 -0.07 -8.69
CA ALA A 202 0.32 0.89 -7.73
C ALA A 202 -0.71 1.78 -8.43
N ILE A 203 -1.74 2.20 -7.71
CA ILE A 203 -2.59 3.31 -8.13
C ILE A 203 -1.71 4.56 -8.18
N SER A 204 -1.73 5.28 -9.30
CA SER A 204 -0.94 6.50 -9.52
C SER A 204 -1.39 7.65 -8.61
N VAL A 205 -0.65 8.77 -8.63
CA VAL A 205 -0.96 9.97 -7.86
C VAL A 205 -2.16 10.73 -8.44
N ASN A 206 -2.86 11.48 -7.60
CA ASN A 206 -4.01 12.32 -7.95
C ASN A 206 -5.24 11.58 -8.48
N GLN A 207 -5.32 10.27 -8.26
CA GLN A 207 -6.52 9.49 -8.56
C GLN A 207 -7.59 9.75 -7.51
N LYS A 208 -8.85 9.80 -7.96
CA LYS A 208 -10.02 10.11 -7.13
C LYS A 208 -10.97 8.92 -7.05
N MET A 209 -11.45 8.60 -5.86
CA MET A 209 -12.34 7.47 -5.62
C MET A 209 -13.37 7.85 -4.56
N ASN A 210 -14.59 7.35 -4.65
CA ASN A 210 -15.64 7.54 -3.66
C ASN A 210 -15.66 6.36 -2.69
N ILE A 211 -15.88 6.67 -1.41
CA ILE A 211 -16.03 5.69 -0.34
C ILE A 211 -17.05 6.17 0.69
N ARG A 212 -17.75 5.23 1.32
CA ARG A 212 -18.71 5.52 2.38
C ARG A 212 -18.14 5.13 3.74
N ILE A 213 -18.09 6.08 4.66
CA ILE A 213 -17.70 5.87 6.06
C ILE A 213 -18.84 6.30 6.95
N GLN A 214 -19.40 5.39 7.73
CA GLN A 214 -20.59 5.62 8.54
C GLN A 214 -20.46 5.05 9.95
N SER A 215 -20.66 5.91 10.93
CA SER A 215 -20.95 5.52 12.30
C SER A 215 -22.43 5.17 12.43
N LYS A 216 -22.74 4.00 12.99
CA LYS A 216 -24.10 3.42 13.00
C LYS A 216 -24.66 3.16 14.39
N ALA A 217 -23.95 3.50 15.46
CA ALA A 217 -24.53 3.36 16.78
C ALA A 217 -25.58 4.46 17.03
N THR A 218 -26.77 4.05 17.45
CA THR A 218 -27.91 4.95 17.66
C THR A 218 -28.22 5.21 19.14
N ASP A 219 -27.79 4.32 20.04
CA ASP A 219 -28.04 4.45 21.48
C ASP A 219 -26.72 4.64 22.23
N GLN A 220 -26.61 5.76 22.94
CA GLN A 220 -25.48 6.11 23.77
C GLN A 220 -25.31 5.17 24.98
N ASN A 221 -26.38 4.48 25.40
CA ASN A 221 -26.31 3.46 26.46
C ASN A 221 -25.65 2.15 25.99
N SER A 222 -25.58 1.93 24.67
CA SER A 222 -24.98 0.74 24.07
C SER A 222 -23.46 0.88 23.82
N LEU A 223 -22.94 2.09 23.99
CA LEU A 223 -21.54 2.45 23.75
C LEU A 223 -20.88 2.88 25.05
N ASP A 224 -19.61 2.53 25.22
CA ASP A 224 -18.78 3.21 26.19
C ASP A 224 -18.75 4.71 25.83
N SER A 225 -18.96 5.58 26.82
CA SER A 225 -18.90 7.04 26.70
C SER A 225 -17.65 7.55 25.95
N LYS A 226 -16.52 6.84 26.05
CA LYS A 226 -15.27 7.16 25.35
C LYS A 226 -15.33 6.90 23.84
N LEU A 227 -16.30 6.12 23.37
CA LEU A 227 -16.48 5.71 21.98
C LEU A 227 -17.57 6.51 21.26
N ASN A 228 -17.89 7.71 21.75
CA ASN A 228 -18.92 8.59 21.19
C ASN A 228 -18.76 8.91 19.68
N TYR A 229 -17.55 8.78 19.13
CA TYR A 229 -17.28 8.92 17.70
C TYR A 229 -17.90 7.82 16.83
N LEU A 230 -18.37 6.72 17.44
CA LEU A 230 -19.13 5.66 16.77
C LEU A 230 -20.64 5.93 16.74
N LEU A 231 -21.12 6.99 17.39
CA LEU A 231 -22.49 7.46 17.25
C LEU A 231 -22.72 8.04 15.87
N GLU A 232 -23.91 7.82 15.32
CA GLU A 232 -24.31 8.37 14.04
C GLU A 232 -24.15 9.91 14.00
N GLY A 233 -23.45 10.41 12.99
CA GLY A 233 -23.17 11.84 12.82
C GLY A 233 -21.86 12.34 13.43
N ASN A 234 -21.18 11.52 14.24
CA ASN A 234 -19.95 11.92 14.94
C ASN A 234 -18.65 11.57 14.20
N GLU A 235 -18.70 11.29 12.90
CA GLU A 235 -17.54 10.94 12.08
C GLU A 235 -16.45 12.04 12.07
N ASN A 236 -16.82 13.30 12.32
CA ASN A 236 -15.84 14.39 12.44
C ASN A 236 -14.83 14.15 13.58
N ILE A 237 -15.23 13.48 14.67
CA ILE A 237 -14.32 13.13 15.77
C ILE A 237 -13.30 12.08 15.30
N ILE A 238 -13.69 11.19 14.37
CA ILE A 238 -12.78 10.22 13.77
C ILE A 238 -11.74 10.94 12.91
N ILE A 239 -12.17 11.92 12.10
CA ILE A 239 -11.29 12.76 11.28
C ILE A 239 -10.19 13.39 12.15
N ASP A 240 -10.58 14.03 13.25
CA ASP A 240 -9.66 14.69 14.17
C ASP A 240 -8.66 13.71 14.79
N LYS A 241 -9.14 12.57 15.30
CA LYS A 241 -8.29 11.54 15.92
C LYS A 241 -7.32 10.93 14.89
N VAL A 242 -7.76 10.69 13.65
CA VAL A 242 -6.89 10.20 12.57
C VAL A 242 -5.79 11.21 12.24
N ASN A 243 -6.15 12.48 12.06
CA ASN A 243 -5.18 13.52 11.76
C ASN A 243 -4.16 13.72 12.89
N ARG A 244 -4.59 13.66 14.16
CA ARG A 244 -3.67 13.71 15.32
C ARG A 244 -2.64 12.59 15.28
N PHE A 245 -3.08 11.34 15.05
CA PHE A 245 -2.18 10.19 14.93
C PHE A 245 -1.21 10.34 13.75
N THR A 246 -1.73 10.69 12.58
CA THR A 246 -0.93 10.87 11.37
C THR A 246 0.13 11.97 11.56
N LYS A 247 -0.24 13.10 12.15
CA LYS A 247 0.67 14.22 12.44
C LYS A 247 1.79 13.80 13.40
N ALA A 248 1.47 13.05 14.46
CA ALA A 248 2.46 12.55 15.41
C ALA A 248 3.49 11.64 14.71
N ASN A 249 3.03 10.74 13.84
CA ASN A 249 3.91 9.84 13.09
C ASN A 249 4.77 10.60 12.06
N LEU A 250 4.17 11.54 11.32
CA LEU A 250 4.90 12.36 10.34
C LEU A 250 6.00 13.18 11.01
N LYS A 251 5.72 13.82 12.15
CA LYS A 251 6.72 14.60 12.88
C LYS A 251 7.94 13.74 13.21
N LYS A 252 7.70 12.59 13.85
CA LYS A 252 8.75 11.64 14.20
C LYS A 252 9.56 11.19 12.98
N GLU A 253 8.88 10.85 11.91
CA GLU A 253 9.50 10.34 10.69
C GLU A 253 10.34 11.43 9.99
N ILE A 254 9.85 12.67 9.91
CA ILE A 254 10.61 13.81 9.36
C ILE A 254 11.89 14.04 10.16
N ASP A 255 11.81 14.01 11.50
CA ASP A 255 12.96 14.19 12.38
C ASP A 255 14.00 13.06 12.17
N ASP A 256 13.55 11.80 12.12
CA ASP A 256 14.41 10.65 11.85
C ASP A 256 15.08 10.75 10.46
N LEU A 257 14.34 11.14 9.41
CA LEU A 257 14.92 11.27 8.05
C LEU A 257 15.93 12.41 7.94
N LYS A 258 15.67 13.55 8.60
CA LYS A 258 16.61 14.69 8.64
C LYS A 258 17.93 14.31 9.32
N ALA A 259 17.88 13.51 10.38
CA ALA A 259 19.05 13.09 11.13
C ALA A 259 19.97 12.11 10.37
N TYR A 260 19.44 11.30 9.43
CA TYR A 260 20.16 10.19 8.79
C TYR A 260 20.32 10.34 7.26
N ASP A 261 20.76 11.52 6.82
CA ASP A 261 21.02 11.89 5.41
C ASP A 261 19.82 12.47 4.66
N GLY A 262 19.35 13.63 5.15
CA GLY A 262 18.24 14.36 4.53
C GLY A 262 18.48 14.83 3.09
N SER A 263 19.72 14.80 2.58
CA SER A 263 20.05 15.21 1.21
C SER A 263 19.49 14.23 0.16
N LYS A 264 19.69 12.93 0.34
CA LYS A 264 19.17 11.86 -0.55
C LYS A 264 17.67 11.61 -0.37
N LEU A 265 17.14 12.00 0.79
CA LEU A 265 15.75 11.79 1.17
C LEU A 265 14.92 13.07 1.06
N SER A 266 15.47 14.11 0.42
CA SER A 266 14.87 15.45 0.31
C SER A 266 13.47 15.41 -0.30
N ASN A 267 13.27 14.61 -1.34
CA ASN A 267 11.95 14.41 -1.97
C ASN A 267 10.92 13.84 -0.98
N ILE A 268 11.32 12.85 -0.17
CA ILE A 268 10.45 12.24 0.85
C ILE A 268 10.19 13.22 1.99
N ILE A 269 11.22 13.91 2.49
CA ILE A 269 11.09 14.91 3.55
C ILE A 269 10.16 16.04 3.10
N SER A 270 10.33 16.52 1.86
CA SER A 270 9.46 17.54 1.27
C SER A 270 8.01 17.04 1.21
N LYS A 271 7.79 15.81 0.74
CA LYS A 271 6.44 15.24 0.65
C LYS A 271 5.78 15.06 2.02
N TYR A 272 6.53 14.59 3.01
CA TYR A 272 6.01 14.46 4.39
C TYR A 272 5.74 15.83 5.02
N THR A 273 6.57 16.83 4.73
CA THR A 273 6.35 18.21 5.21
C THR A 273 5.11 18.84 4.58
N GLU A 274 4.90 18.63 3.27
CA GLU A 274 3.67 19.04 2.56
C GLU A 274 2.43 18.43 3.22
N ILE A 275 2.43 17.12 3.46
CA ILE A 275 1.31 16.43 4.11
C ILE A 275 1.10 16.93 5.55
N TYR A 276 2.18 17.11 6.30
CA TYR A 276 2.11 17.64 7.67
C TYR A 276 1.45 19.02 7.71
N ASN A 277 1.87 19.92 6.83
CA ASN A 277 1.31 21.27 6.74
C ASN A 277 -0.16 21.24 6.32
N LYS A 278 -0.53 20.35 5.40
CA LYS A 278 -1.93 20.19 4.98
C LYS A 278 -2.85 19.80 6.14
N ILE A 279 -2.36 18.96 7.07
CA ILE A 279 -3.11 18.62 8.30
C ILE A 279 -3.20 19.85 9.24
N GLU A 280 -2.16 20.66 9.35
CA GLU A 280 -2.13 21.85 10.20
C GLU A 280 -3.05 22.97 9.75
N GLU A 281 -3.26 23.10 8.44
CA GLU A 281 -4.16 24.09 7.85
C GLU A 281 -5.64 23.78 8.15
N LYS A 282 -5.94 22.65 8.83
CA LYS A 282 -7.25 22.25 9.36
C LYS A 282 -8.40 22.43 8.38
N GLU A 283 -8.31 21.77 7.23
CA GLU A 283 -9.53 21.46 6.48
C GLU A 283 -10.43 20.59 7.39
N ALA A 284 -11.43 21.21 8.03
CA ALA A 284 -12.25 20.62 9.10
C ALA A 284 -13.05 19.37 8.70
N ASN A 285 -12.91 18.93 7.45
CA ASN A 285 -13.68 17.88 6.80
C ASN A 285 -12.79 16.87 6.06
N SER A 286 -11.46 16.92 6.20
CA SER A 286 -10.56 15.95 5.57
C SER A 286 -9.64 15.25 6.56
N MET A 287 -9.40 13.96 6.32
CA MET A 287 -8.40 13.19 7.06
C MET A 287 -7.35 12.63 6.12
N ILE A 288 -6.10 12.64 6.57
CA ILE A 288 -4.99 12.03 5.83
C ILE A 288 -4.48 10.83 6.60
N LEU A 289 -4.30 9.72 5.88
CA LEU A 289 -3.78 8.48 6.44
C LEU A 289 -2.94 7.73 5.43
N ARG A 290 -2.16 6.77 5.92
CA ARG A 290 -1.29 5.93 5.11
C ARG A 290 -1.84 4.52 5.01
N VAL A 291 -1.93 3.98 3.80
CA VAL A 291 -2.43 2.64 3.48
C VAL A 291 -1.41 1.81 2.70
N GLY A 292 -1.62 0.49 2.67
CA GLY A 292 -0.85 -0.41 1.81
C GLY A 292 0.65 -0.44 2.10
N ALA A 293 1.43 -0.68 1.04
CA ALA A 293 2.88 -0.63 1.08
C ALA A 293 3.37 0.81 1.27
N GLY A 294 4.47 0.95 2.01
CA GLY A 294 5.00 2.25 2.45
C GLY A 294 4.89 2.44 3.95
N LYS A 295 3.83 1.91 4.58
CA LYS A 295 3.65 1.93 6.04
C LYS A 295 4.88 1.42 6.77
N THR A 296 5.31 2.20 7.75
CA THR A 296 6.36 1.84 8.70
C THR A 296 5.78 1.05 9.87
N TYR A 297 6.62 0.72 10.85
CA TYR A 297 6.16 0.13 12.10
C TYR A 297 5.18 1.04 12.85
N PHE A 298 5.41 2.36 12.85
CA PHE A 298 4.56 3.33 13.56
C PHE A 298 3.20 3.53 12.89
N ASP A 299 3.12 3.39 11.57
CA ASP A 299 1.84 3.48 10.86
C ASP A 299 0.92 2.28 11.15
N ASN A 300 1.51 1.14 11.54
CA ASN A 300 0.79 -0.10 11.83
C ASN A 300 0.59 -0.37 13.32
N THR A 301 1.14 0.47 14.20
CA THR A 301 1.14 0.24 15.64
C THR A 301 0.92 1.55 16.41
N ILE A 302 0.81 1.43 17.72
CA ILE A 302 0.74 2.56 18.66
C ILE A 302 2.10 2.96 19.21
N ALA A 303 3.19 2.48 18.61
CA ALA A 303 4.53 2.57 19.19
C ALA A 303 5.03 4.01 19.36
N ASN A 304 4.39 4.98 18.72
CA ASN A 304 4.77 6.39 18.82
C ASN A 304 4.37 7.01 20.18
N ILE A 305 3.53 6.34 20.97
CA ILE A 305 3.21 6.73 22.35
C ILE A 305 4.31 6.29 23.32
N LEU A 306 5.06 5.25 22.96
CA LEU A 306 6.02 4.63 23.87
C LEU A 306 7.23 5.52 24.11
N ASP A 307 7.64 5.63 25.37
CA ASP A 307 8.94 6.20 25.70
C ASP A 307 10.09 5.33 25.16
N GLU A 308 11.32 5.87 25.13
CA GLU A 308 12.46 5.16 24.57
C GLU A 308 12.80 3.88 25.38
N LYS A 309 12.47 3.83 26.67
CA LYS A 309 12.70 2.66 27.53
C LYS A 309 11.77 1.51 27.15
N ASP A 310 10.50 1.78 26.93
CA ASP A 310 9.48 0.82 26.53
C ASP A 310 9.64 0.40 25.07
N LEU A 311 9.95 1.35 24.19
CA LEU A 311 10.27 1.06 22.79
C LEU A 311 11.49 0.13 22.69
N ASN A 312 12.49 0.29 23.56
CA ASN A 312 13.62 -0.64 23.64
C ASN A 312 13.23 -2.06 24.10
N LYS A 313 12.22 -2.21 24.96
CA LYS A 313 11.70 -3.55 25.31
C LYS A 313 11.04 -4.20 24.09
N VAL A 314 10.22 -3.45 23.36
CA VAL A 314 9.58 -3.92 22.12
C VAL A 314 10.64 -4.34 21.09
N ARG A 315 11.69 -3.53 20.89
CA ARG A 315 12.79 -3.86 19.96
C ARG A 315 13.49 -5.18 20.32
N LYS A 316 13.71 -5.43 21.61
CA LYS A 316 14.29 -6.70 22.12
C LYS A 316 13.38 -7.89 21.85
N GLU A 317 12.07 -7.78 22.09
CA GLU A 317 11.13 -8.88 21.84
C GLU A 317 10.94 -9.21 20.34
N LEU A 318 11.25 -8.25 19.46
CA LEU A 318 11.22 -8.45 18.01
C LEU A 318 12.53 -9.03 17.44
N ASP A 319 13.50 -9.40 18.30
CA ASP A 319 14.87 -9.79 17.91
C ASP A 319 15.52 -8.81 16.92
N SER A 320 15.10 -7.55 16.98
CA SER A 320 15.60 -6.52 16.10
C SER A 320 16.84 -5.90 16.74
N ASN A 321 18.03 -6.30 16.29
CA ASN A 321 19.31 -5.65 16.62
C ASN A 321 19.40 -4.18 16.10
N ASN A 322 18.28 -3.58 15.70
CA ASN A 322 18.20 -2.25 15.11
C ASN A 322 18.03 -1.18 16.19
N TYR A 323 19.16 -0.68 16.65
CA TYR A 323 19.28 0.57 17.38
C TYR A 323 18.99 1.76 16.44
N SER A 324 18.38 2.81 17.00
CA SER A 324 17.94 4.08 16.39
C SER A 324 18.62 4.47 15.06
N PRO A 325 17.86 4.84 14.00
CA PRO A 325 16.42 5.01 14.00
C PRO A 325 15.75 3.64 13.89
N PHE A 326 14.62 3.48 14.57
CA PHE A 326 13.76 2.31 14.44
C PHE A 326 12.46 2.75 13.76
N PRO A 327 11.93 2.02 12.75
CA PRO A 327 12.66 1.01 11.99
C PRO A 327 13.90 1.65 11.31
N ILE A 328 14.90 0.85 10.93
CA ILE A 328 16.10 1.40 10.25
C ILE A 328 15.92 1.49 8.72
N THR A 329 14.98 0.71 8.20
CA THR A 329 14.69 0.65 6.77
C THR A 329 13.39 1.39 6.44
N ARG A 330 13.35 2.03 5.28
CA ARG A 330 12.16 2.65 4.70
C ARG A 330 11.87 2.07 3.33
N THR A 331 10.60 1.83 3.04
CA THR A 331 10.19 1.57 1.65
C THR A 331 10.17 2.91 0.92
N VAL A 332 10.92 2.98 -0.17
CA VAL A 332 11.03 4.18 -1.02
C VAL A 332 10.73 3.79 -2.46
N VAL A 333 10.19 4.74 -3.23
CA VAL A 333 10.08 4.61 -4.68
C VAL A 333 11.35 5.14 -5.29
N THR A 334 11.92 4.37 -6.21
CA THR A 334 13.12 4.79 -6.94
C THR A 334 12.84 4.90 -8.42
N ASN A 335 13.46 5.90 -9.04
CA ASN A 335 13.50 6.06 -10.49
C ASN A 335 14.96 6.25 -10.90
N ASN A 336 15.47 5.39 -11.78
CA ASN A 336 16.87 5.38 -12.21
C ASN A 336 17.86 5.45 -11.03
N SER A 337 17.62 4.62 -9.99
CA SER A 337 18.42 4.55 -8.76
C SER A 337 18.42 5.81 -7.88
N GLN A 338 17.57 6.80 -8.17
CA GLN A 338 17.33 7.95 -7.31
C GLN A 338 16.02 7.81 -6.56
N ILE A 339 16.00 8.21 -5.29
CA ILE A 339 14.80 8.20 -4.46
C ILE A 339 13.88 9.33 -4.93
N SER A 340 12.75 8.96 -5.54
CA SER A 340 11.82 9.90 -6.16
C SER A 340 10.61 10.17 -5.27
N ASN A 341 10.08 9.14 -4.60
CA ASN A 341 8.84 9.25 -3.86
C ASN A 341 8.75 8.20 -2.73
N THR A 342 7.60 8.18 -2.08
CA THR A 342 7.19 7.18 -1.11
C THR A 342 5.80 6.64 -1.51
N LEU A 343 5.23 5.75 -0.69
CA LEU A 343 3.97 5.09 -0.99
C LEU A 343 2.93 5.26 0.10
N GLY A 344 1.67 5.15 -0.32
CA GLY A 344 0.54 4.83 0.53
C GLY A 344 -0.23 6.01 1.11
N TRP A 345 0.15 7.25 0.85
CA TRP A 345 -0.56 8.42 1.38
C TRP A 345 -1.83 8.71 0.58
N ILE A 346 -2.95 8.79 1.30
CA ILE A 346 -4.25 9.16 0.77
C ILE A 346 -4.90 10.21 1.66
N GLU A 347 -5.67 11.08 1.03
CA GLU A 347 -6.55 12.03 1.69
C GLU A 347 -8.00 11.61 1.48
N LEU A 348 -8.83 11.71 2.52
CA LEU A 348 -10.27 11.49 2.44
C LEU A 348 -10.96 12.80 2.80
N THR A 349 -11.67 13.40 1.86
CA THR A 349 -12.43 14.63 2.06
C THR A 349 -13.91 14.32 2.09
N LYS A 350 -14.60 14.74 3.15
CA LYS A 350 -16.05 14.59 3.28
C LYS A 350 -16.77 15.40 2.19
N VAL A 351 -17.72 14.78 1.51
CA VAL A 351 -18.52 15.35 0.41
C VAL A 351 -19.90 15.76 0.88
#